data_AF-W2BVE4-F1
#
_entry.id   AF-W2BVE4-F1
#
_cell.length_a   1.000
_cell.length_b   1.000
_cell.length_c   1.000
_cell.angle_alpha   90.00
_cell.angle_beta   90.00
_cell.angle_gamma   90.00
#
_symmetry.space_group_name_H-M   'P 1'
#
loop_
_entity.id
_entity.type
_entity.pdbx_description
1 polymer ?
#
loop_
_entity_poly.entity_id
_entity_poly.type
_entity_poly.pdbx_seq_one_letter_code
_entity_poly.pdbx_strand_id
1 'polypeptide(L)' 'MNKNEILRKAYINAVENMIIAGLDNDTCYIVIRESMKLYLMGHNVECTEREVVEFIKEQVSVLQNAMSDYDNPFNR' A
#
# COMPACT_ATOMS: atom_id res chain seq x y z
N MET A 1 6.62 17.43 6.48
CA MET A 1 5.89 16.27 5.93
C MET A 1 4.93 15.81 7.02
N ASN A 2 3.62 15.76 6.76
CA ASN A 2 2.66 15.29 7.77
C ASN A 2 2.66 13.74 7.83
N LYS A 3 2.17 13.13 8.92
CA LYS A 3 2.17 11.66 9.11
C LYS A 3 1.52 10.89 7.93
N ASN A 4 0.39 11.38 7.42
CA ASN A 4 -0.32 10.79 6.28
C ASN A 4 0.48 10.88 4.97
N GLU A 5 1.25 11.94 4.79
CA GLU A 5 2.13 12.11 3.63
C GLU A 5 3.29 11.11 3.66
N ILE A 6 3.85 10.83 4.84
CA ILE A 6 4.90 9.81 5.01
C ILE A 6 4.32 8.41 4.80
N LEU A 7 3.13 8.12 5.35
CA LEU A 7 2.43 6.85 5.12
C LEU A 7 2.16 6.61 3.63
N ARG A 8 1.74 7.64 2.90
CA ARG A 8 1.53 7.55 1.45
C ARG A 8 2.83 7.23 0.71
N LYS A 9 3.93 7.89 1.04
CA LYS A 9 5.24 7.62 0.44
C LYS A 9 5.75 6.23 0.77
N ALA A 10 5.56 5.78 2.01
CA ALA A 10 5.90 4.43 2.44
C ALA A 10 5.12 3.38 1.65
N TYR A 11 3.81 3.58 1.45
CA TYR A 11 2.97 2.67 0.67
C TYR A 11 3.40 2.62 -0.80
N ILE A 12 3.61 3.76 -1.44
CA ILE A 12 4.08 3.83 -2.85
C ILE A 12 5.41 3.10 -2.99
N ASN A 13 6.37 3.40 -2.11
CA ASN A 13 7.68 2.73 -2.12
C ASN A 13 7.56 1.21 -1.92
N ALA A 14 6.62 0.78 -1.08
CA ALA A 14 6.36 -0.63 -0.86
C ALA A 14 5.77 -1.31 -2.11
N VAL A 15 4.74 -0.73 -2.75
CA VAL A 15 4.04 -1.35 -3.90
C VAL A 15 4.79 -1.24 -5.23
N GLU A 16 5.65 -0.23 -5.39
CA GLU A 16 6.54 -0.10 -6.57
C GLU A 16 7.71 -1.10 -6.54
N ASN A 17 7.83 -1.89 -5.47
CA ASN A 17 8.80 -2.96 -5.40
C ASN A 17 8.47 -4.06 -6.42
N MET A 18 9.31 -4.20 -7.45
CA MET A 18 9.16 -5.20 -8.52
C MET A 18 8.94 -6.64 -8.03
N ILE A 19 9.37 -6.97 -6.81
CA ILE A 19 9.19 -8.30 -6.21
C ILE A 19 7.70 -8.63 -6.02
N ILE A 20 6.83 -7.65 -5.78
CA ILE A 20 5.39 -7.86 -5.50
C ILE A 20 4.64 -8.39 -6.72
N ALA A 21 5.09 -8.08 -7.94
CA ALA A 21 4.39 -8.48 -9.17
C ALA A 21 4.33 -10.01 -9.40
N GLY A 22 5.16 -10.80 -8.70
CA GLY A 22 5.21 -12.26 -8.84
C GLY A 22 4.72 -13.04 -7.61
N LEU A 23 4.19 -12.37 -6.58
CA LEU A 23 3.80 -12.97 -5.31
C LEU A 23 2.28 -13.17 -5.22
N ASP A 24 1.85 -14.14 -4.41
CA ASP A 24 0.44 -14.26 -4.02
C ASP A 24 0.02 -13.10 -3.11
N ASN A 25 -1.29 -12.86 -3.01
CA ASN A 25 -1.84 -11.72 -2.29
C ASN A 25 -1.44 -11.68 -0.80
N ASP A 26 -1.33 -12.84 -0.14
CA ASP A 26 -0.99 -12.90 1.28
C ASP A 26 0.48 -12.53 1.49
N THR A 27 1.37 -13.06 0.64
CA THR A 27 2.79 -12.70 0.67
C THR A 27 3.01 -11.23 0.27
N CYS A 28 2.29 -10.72 -0.73
CA CYS A 28 2.29 -9.30 -1.09
C CYS A 28 1.93 -8.41 0.10
N TYR A 29 0.86 -8.75 0.82
CA TYR A 29 0.44 -7.99 1.99
C TYR A 29 1.51 -7.95 3.09
N ILE A 30 2.15 -9.09 3.38
CA ILE A 30 3.24 -9.16 4.36
C ILE A 30 4.41 -8.27 3.93
N VAL A 31 4.85 -8.37 2.67
CA VAL A 31 5.97 -7.59 2.13
C VAL A 31 5.66 -6.08 2.17
N ILE A 32 4.44 -5.67 1.80
CA ILE A 32 4.02 -4.26 1.85
C ILE A 32 4.08 -3.75 3.28
N ARG A 33 3.48 -4.48 4.23
CA ARG A 33 3.44 -4.08 5.64
C ARG A 33 4.84 -3.92 6.23
N GLU A 34 5.72 -4.89 6.01
CA GLU A 34 7.09 -4.83 6.56
C GLU A 34 7.94 -3.74 5.88
N SER A 35 7.78 -3.54 4.56
CA SER A 35 8.46 -2.46 3.83
C SER A 35 8.02 -1.09 4.34
N MET A 36 6.73 -0.89 4.60
CA MET A 36 6.22 0.35 5.18
C MET A 36 6.78 0.61 6.58
N LYS A 37 6.84 -0.43 7.44
CA LYS A 37 7.44 -0.31 8.78
C LYS A 37 8.89 0.15 8.70
N LEU A 38 9.70 -0.47 7.83
CA LEU A 38 11.10 -0.09 7.63
C LEU A 38 11.25 1.35 7.16
N TYR A 39 10.41 1.78 6.21
CA TYR A 39 10.40 3.17 5.73
C TYR A 39 10.08 4.16 6.85
N LEU A 40 9.02 3.90 7.64
CA LEU A 40 8.60 4.78 8.73
C LEU A 40 9.66 4.88 9.84
N MET A 41 10.32 3.76 10.17
CA MET A 41 11.46 3.73 11.09
C MET A 41 12.61 4.61 10.60
N GLY A 42 12.97 4.51 9.31
CA GLY A 42 14.02 5.35 8.70
C GLY A 42 13.70 6.85 8.73
N HIS A 43 12.42 7.21 8.86
CA HIS A 43 11.94 8.59 8.93
C HIS A 43 11.58 9.06 10.35
N ASN A 44 11.88 8.27 11.40
CA ASN A 44 11.54 8.56 12.80
C ASN A 44 10.05 8.86 13.02
N VAL A 45 9.17 8.17 12.30
CA VAL A 45 7.72 8.30 12.44
C VAL A 45 7.19 7.19 13.34
N GLU A 46 6.63 7.58 14.48
CA GLU A 46 5.87 6.64 15.30
C GLU A 46 4.54 6.28 14.61
N CYS A 47 4.42 5.01 14.26
CA CYS A 47 3.21 4.44 13.70
C CYS A 47 3.00 3.05 14.29
N THR A 48 1.79 2.80 14.77
CA THR A 48 1.43 1.46 15.24
C THR A 48 1.21 0.52 14.06
N GLU A 49 1.36 -0.78 14.29
CA GLU A 49 1.02 -1.78 13.27
C GLU A 49 -0.44 -1.64 12.80
N ARG A 50 -1.35 -1.35 13.73
CA ARG A 50 -2.76 -1.14 13.41
C ARG A 50 -2.96 -0.01 12.40
N GLU A 51 -2.30 1.12 12.59
CA GLU A 51 -2.40 2.27 11.68
C GLU A 51 -1.87 1.92 10.28
N VAL A 52 -0.78 1.16 10.18
CA VAL A 52 -0.25 0.68 8.88
C VAL A 52 -1.26 -0.24 8.19
N VAL A 53 -1.84 -1.18 8.93
CA VAL A 53 -2.84 -2.12 8.40
C VAL A 53 -4.11 -1.41 7.94
N GLU A 54 -4.62 -0.47 8.74
CA GLU A 54 -5.78 0.34 8.38
C GLU A 54 -5.51 1.16 7.10
N PHE A 55 -4.32 1.75 6.99
CA PHE A 55 -3.92 2.50 5.79
C PHE A 55 -3.85 1.62 4.54
N ILE A 56 -3.25 0.42 4.62
CA ILE A 56 -3.18 -0.51 3.48
C ILE A 56 -4.60 -0.90 3.03
N LYS A 57 -5.50 -1.20 3.96
CA LYS A 57 -6.90 -1.55 3.64
C LYS A 57 -7.62 -0.40 2.93
N GLU A 58 -7.42 0.82 3.38
CA GLU A 58 -7.97 2.01 2.73
C GLU A 58 -7.47 2.13 1.28
N GLN A 59 -6.17 1.99 1.04
CA GLN A 59 -5.62 2.07 -0.31
C GLN A 59 -6.12 0.94 -1.24
N VAL A 60 -6.24 -0.28 -0.73
CA VAL A 60 -6.81 -1.42 -1.49
C VAL A 60 -8.27 -1.16 -1.84
N SER A 61 -9.07 -0.63 -0.91
CA SER A 61 -10.47 -0.30 -1.17
C SER A 61 -10.60 0.80 -2.24
N VAL A 62 -9.76 1.84 -2.20
CA VAL A 62 -9.73 2.89 -3.23
C VAL A 62 -9.42 2.29 -4.61
N LEU A 63 -8.44 1.40 -4.69
CA LEU A 63 -8.09 0.70 -5.93
C LEU A 63 -9.24 -0.17 -6.45
N GLN A 64 -9.87 -0.96 -5.59
CA GLN A 64 -11.00 -1.81 -5.97
C GLN A 64 -12.19 -0.99 -6.49
N ASN A 65 -12.52 0.12 -5.82
CA ASN A 65 -13.58 1.02 -6.27
C ASN A 65 -13.23 1.69 -7.60
N ALA A 66 -11.97 2.13 -7.78
CA ALA A 66 -11.52 2.71 -9.05
C ALA A 66 -11.59 1.69 -10.21
N MET A 67 -11.33 0.41 -9.94
CA MET A 67 -11.47 -0.66 -10.93
C MET A 67 -12.93 -1.04 -11.19
N SER A 68 -13.83 -0.95 -10.21
CA SER A 68 -15.25 -1.22 -10.42
C SER A 68 -15.92 -0.14 -11.26
N ASP A 69 -15.48 1.11 -11.09
CA ASP A 69 -15.95 2.25 -11.87
C ASP A 69 -15.29 2.31 -13.26
N TYR A 70 -14.28 1.48 -13.51
CA TYR A 70 -13.61 1.39 -14.80
C TYR A 70 -14.47 0.59 -15.79
N ASP A 71 -15.27 1.32 -16.56
CA ASP A 71 -15.92 0.77 -17.76
C ASP A 71 -14.82 0.47 -18.79
N ASN A 72 -14.48 -0.81 -18.97
CA ASN A 72 -13.46 -1.24 -19.93
C ASN A 72 -13.94 -0.90 -21.36
N PRO A 73 -13.32 0.07 -22.06
CA PRO A 73 -13.76 0.47 -23.38
C PRO A 73 -13.53 -0.59 -24.47
N PHE A 74 -12.85 -1.68 -24.11
CA PHE A 74 -12.55 -2.82 -24.98
C PHE A 74 -13.36 -4.08 -24.66
N ASN A 75 -14.20 -4.07 -23.61
CA ASN A 75 -15.20 -5.13 -23.41
C ASN A 75 -16.39 -4.87 -24.34
N ARG A 76 -16.28 -5.35 -25.58
CA ARG A 76 -17.39 -5.58 -26.51
C ARG A 76 -17.50 -7.06 -26.81
#